data_AF-A0A9Q3KII5-F1
#
_entry.id   AF-A0A9Q3KII5-F1
#
_cell.length_a   1.000
_cell.length_b   1.000
_cell.length_c   1.000
_cell.angle_alpha   90.00
_cell.angle_beta   90.00
_cell.angle_gamma   90.00
#
_symmetry.space_group_name_H-M   'P 1'
#
loop_
_entity.id
_entity.type
_entity.pdbx_description
1 polymer ?
#
loop_
_entity_poly.entity_id
_entity_poly.type
_entity_poly.pdbx_seq_one_letter_code
_entity_poly.pdbx_strand_id
1 'polypeptide(L)'
;MYPLGILDTNIVCPHPSGNIRMKTEIVIMNNCTSHHIILGNDYLNIYVIDINNQEDKYFTIGDNKRQKFAFSNIPKEISVVSSVKDTYKDEFVSNQLVEAQINPSLSPKMRNELIDVLYTYNNSFASDNEPLGAIKGHEVDITLNIDRPYPAVLRIQAYPASPRAREALEKHIQELIQLGVLWKVGHNEEVEVTTPVIIAWHNDKSRMVGDFRALNTYTVPDRHPIPRIQESLTQLSKSKYIALMDALKGFNQNVLTPKAKKLLRIITHCGIYELKMRHPIIKE
;
A
#
# COMPACT_ATOMS: atom_id res chain seq x y z
N MET A 1 -14.53 1.91 -4.38
CA MET A 1 -14.21 2.44 -5.74
C MET A 1 -13.47 3.76 -5.56
N TYR A 2 -12.21 3.88 -6.01
CA TYR A 2 -11.36 5.07 -5.78
C TYR A 2 -10.59 5.46 -7.06
N PRO A 3 -10.21 6.74 -7.25
CA PRO A 3 -9.48 7.18 -8.44
C PRO A 3 -8.05 6.64 -8.44
N LEU A 4 -7.62 6.09 -9.58
CA LEU A 4 -6.26 5.62 -9.85
C LEU A 4 -5.39 6.72 -10.48
N GLY A 5 -6.00 7.67 -11.18
CA GLY A 5 -5.29 8.76 -11.86
C GLY A 5 -6.16 9.45 -12.90
N ILE A 6 -5.55 10.39 -13.62
CA ILE A 6 -6.17 11.14 -14.72
C ILE A 6 -5.44 10.77 -16.00
N LEU A 7 -6.21 10.42 -17.04
CA LEU A 7 -5.71 10.19 -18.39
C LEU A 7 -6.08 11.39 -19.27
N ASP A 8 -5.08 12.13 -19.70
CA ASP A 8 -5.24 13.19 -20.68
C ASP A 8 -5.24 12.59 -22.08
N THR A 9 -6.39 12.64 -22.75
CA THR A 9 -6.53 12.10 -24.10
C THR A 9 -7.45 12.97 -24.95
N ASN A 10 -7.54 12.66 -26.24
CA ASN A 10 -8.53 13.28 -27.12
C ASN A 10 -9.61 12.27 -27.46
N ILE A 11 -10.87 12.62 -27.22
CA ILE A 11 -11.98 11.93 -27.86
C ILE A 11 -12.04 12.42 -29.31
N VAL A 12 -11.80 11.51 -30.25
CA VAL A 12 -11.78 11.82 -31.68
C VAL A 12 -13.09 11.37 -32.31
N CYS A 13 -13.90 12.32 -32.77
CA CYS A 13 -15.08 12.06 -33.59
C CYS A 13 -14.66 12.18 -35.06
N PRO A 14 -14.60 11.07 -35.81
CA PRO A 14 -14.17 11.11 -37.21
C PRO A 14 -15.15 11.94 -38.04
N HIS A 15 -14.63 12.85 -38.87
CA HIS A 15 -15.46 13.70 -39.72
C HIS A 15 -14.82 13.89 -41.10
N PRO A 16 -15.59 13.84 -42.21
CA PRO A 16 -15.03 13.86 -43.57
C PRO A 16 -14.28 15.15 -43.95
N SER A 17 -14.64 16.28 -43.34
CA SER A 17 -13.92 17.56 -43.54
C SER A 17 -12.78 17.80 -42.53
N GLY A 18 -12.43 16.78 -41.74
CA GLY A 18 -11.40 16.85 -40.70
C GLY A 18 -11.95 16.40 -39.34
N ASN A 19 -11.25 15.48 -38.68
CA ASN A 19 -11.68 14.90 -37.41
C ASN A 19 -11.85 15.96 -36.32
N ILE A 20 -12.96 15.87 -35.58
CA ILE A 20 -13.20 16.68 -34.39
C ILE A 20 -12.44 16.02 -33.24
N ARG A 21 -11.60 16.81 -32.55
CA ARG A 21 -10.80 16.35 -31.43
C ARG A 21 -11.22 17.14 -30.19
N MET A 22 -11.79 16.45 -29.22
CA MET A 22 -12.15 17.01 -27.93
C MET A 22 -11.06 16.63 -26.94
N LYS A 23 -10.34 17.61 -26.41
CA LYS A 23 -9.38 17.35 -25.32
C LYS A 23 -10.16 16.98 -24.08
N THR A 24 -9.84 15.85 -23.48
CA THR A 24 -10.62 15.28 -22.37
C THR A 24 -9.69 14.69 -21.32
N GLU A 25 -9.96 15.03 -20.07
CA GLU A 25 -9.34 14.42 -18.90
C GLU A 25 -10.27 13.31 -18.40
N ILE A 26 -9.81 12.07 -18.42
CA ILE A 26 -10.59 10.92 -17.95
C ILE A 26 -10.07 10.49 -16.59
N VAL A 27 -10.91 10.59 -15.55
CA VAL A 27 -10.58 10.05 -14.23
C VAL A 27 -10.78 8.53 -14.27
N ILE A 28 -9.68 7.79 -14.12
CA ILE A 28 -9.70 6.33 -14.11
C ILE A 28 -10.03 5.87 -12.68
N MET A 29 -11.09 5.08 -12.52
CA MET A 29 -11.55 4.58 -11.23
C MET A 29 -11.23 3.08 -11.09
N ASN A 30 -10.74 2.66 -9.92
CA ASN A 30 -10.45 1.25 -9.64
C ASN A 30 -11.71 0.38 -9.69
N ASN A 31 -11.65 -0.75 -10.40
CA ASN A 31 -12.76 -1.69 -10.58
C ASN A 31 -14.06 -1.06 -11.12
N CYS A 32 -13.96 0.02 -11.91
CA CYS A 32 -15.09 0.64 -12.56
C CYS A 32 -15.11 0.31 -14.06
N THR A 33 -16.19 -0.33 -14.50
CA THR A 33 -16.48 -0.53 -15.93
C THR A 33 -17.60 0.43 -16.33
N SER A 34 -17.30 1.38 -17.22
CA SER A 34 -18.33 2.21 -17.84
C SER A 34 -18.47 1.85 -19.32
N HIS A 35 -19.69 1.49 -19.73
CA HIS A 35 -20.03 1.24 -21.13
C HIS A 35 -20.61 2.48 -21.82
N HIS A 36 -20.89 3.54 -21.06
CA HIS A 36 -21.53 4.75 -21.55
C HIS A 36 -20.79 6.00 -21.06
N ILE A 37 -20.72 7.01 -21.91
CA ILE A 37 -20.18 8.33 -21.57
C ILE A 37 -21.31 9.32 -21.75
N ILE A 38 -21.55 10.15 -20.73
CA ILE A 38 -22.49 11.28 -20.82
C ILE A 38 -21.68 12.49 -21.30
N LEU A 39 -22.04 13.01 -22.47
CA LEU A 39 -21.52 14.27 -22.97
C LEU A 39 -22.41 15.41 -22.48
N GLY A 40 -21.78 16.45 -21.93
CA GLY A 40 -22.48 17.63 -21.46
C GLY A 40 -23.07 18.46 -22.60
N ASN A 41 -24.12 19.22 -22.28
CA ASN A 41 -24.83 20.08 -23.24
C ASN A 41 -23.93 21.24 -23.75
N ASP A 42 -22.94 21.63 -22.97
CA ASP A 42 -21.88 22.58 -23.34
C ASP A 42 -21.09 22.08 -24.55
N TYR A 43 -20.68 20.81 -24.57
CA TYR A 43 -19.97 20.22 -25.71
C TYR A 43 -20.86 20.06 -26.94
N LEU A 44 -22.14 19.69 -26.75
CA LEU A 44 -23.10 19.65 -27.86
C LEU A 44 -23.27 21.03 -28.51
N ASN A 45 -23.27 22.10 -27.72
CA ASN A 45 -23.33 23.46 -28.23
C ASN A 45 -22.03 23.91 -28.91
N ILE A 46 -20.86 23.65 -28.32
CA ILE A 46 -19.55 24.06 -28.88
C ILE A 46 -19.34 23.48 -30.28
N TYR A 47 -19.74 22.22 -30.49
CA TYR A 47 -19.53 21.52 -31.75
C TYR A 47 -20.80 21.48 -32.63
N VAL A 48 -21.87 22.18 -32.24
CA VAL A 48 -23.16 22.24 -32.95
C VAL A 48 -23.66 20.83 -33.31
N ILE A 49 -23.78 19.98 -32.28
CA ILE A 49 -24.25 18.61 -32.43
C ILE A 49 -25.76 18.57 -32.20
N ASP A 50 -26.53 18.34 -33.26
CA ASP A 50 -27.98 18.12 -33.17
C ASP A 50 -28.27 16.62 -33.17
N ILE A 51 -29.06 16.15 -32.19
CA ILE A 51 -29.46 14.75 -32.07
C ILE A 51 -30.95 14.63 -32.42
N ASN A 52 -31.27 13.86 -33.45
CA ASN A 52 -32.64 13.46 -33.75
C ASN A 52 -32.91 12.05 -33.22
N ASN A 53 -33.85 11.97 -32.28
CA ASN A 53 -34.30 10.72 -31.64
C ASN A 53 -35.71 10.30 -32.06
N GLN A 54 -36.22 10.80 -33.18
CA GLN A 54 -37.50 10.38 -33.78
C GLN A 54 -37.32 9.04 -34.54
N GLU A 55 -38.24 8.69 -35.46
CA GLU A 55 -38.27 7.37 -36.14
C GLU A 55 -36.91 6.97 -36.75
N ASP A 56 -36.19 7.93 -37.34
CA ASP A 56 -34.79 7.76 -37.75
C ASP A 56 -33.85 8.36 -36.70
N LYS A 57 -33.17 7.50 -35.94
CA LYS A 57 -32.14 7.95 -34.97
C LYS A 57 -30.86 8.35 -35.69
N TYR A 58 -30.55 9.63 -35.68
CA TYR A 58 -29.30 10.16 -36.25
C TYR A 58 -28.83 11.39 -35.49
N PHE A 59 -27.58 11.78 -35.71
CA PHE A 59 -27.07 13.07 -35.27
C PHE A 59 -26.38 13.80 -36.44
N THR A 60 -26.26 15.12 -36.33
CA THR A 60 -25.47 15.96 -37.23
C THR A 60 -24.40 16.68 -36.42
N ILE A 61 -23.32 17.10 -37.06
CA ILE A 61 -22.25 17.85 -36.39
C ILE A 61 -21.90 19.08 -37.23
N GLY A 62 -21.74 20.23 -36.59
CA GLY A 62 -21.50 21.51 -37.26
C GLY A 62 -22.76 22.05 -37.95
N ASP A 63 -22.60 23.13 -38.69
CA ASP A 63 -23.73 23.84 -39.31
C ASP A 63 -24.37 23.09 -40.50
N ASN A 64 -23.74 22.01 -40.98
CA ASN A 64 -24.21 21.26 -42.15
C ASN A 64 -25.24 20.19 -41.78
N LYS A 65 -26.50 20.60 -41.66
CA LYS A 65 -27.64 19.72 -41.32
C LYS A 65 -28.01 18.68 -42.39
N ARG A 66 -27.36 18.69 -43.56
CA ARG A 66 -27.62 17.71 -44.63
C ARG A 66 -26.90 16.38 -44.39
N GLN A 67 -25.82 16.38 -43.62
CA GLN A 67 -25.03 15.19 -43.35
C GLN A 67 -25.48 14.54 -42.04
N LYS A 68 -26.17 13.40 -42.15
CA LYS A 68 -26.71 12.63 -41.03
C LYS A 68 -25.80 11.45 -40.72
N PHE A 69 -25.48 11.26 -39.43
CA PHE A 69 -24.71 10.14 -38.93
C PHE A 69 -25.63 9.19 -38.15
N ALA A 70 -25.62 7.91 -38.50
CA ALA A 70 -26.35 6.89 -37.75
C ALA A 70 -25.62 6.60 -36.43
N PHE A 71 -26.39 6.29 -35.38
CA PHE A 71 -25.83 5.67 -34.19
C PHE A 71 -25.44 4.24 -34.55
N SER A 72 -24.14 3.91 -34.53
CA SER A 72 -23.69 2.55 -34.78
C SER A 72 -24.22 1.61 -33.71
N ASN A 73 -24.74 0.46 -34.13
CA ASN A 73 -24.90 -0.66 -33.21
C ASN A 73 -23.49 -1.04 -32.74
N ILE A 74 -23.23 -0.84 -31.47
CA ILE A 74 -21.97 -1.21 -30.81
C ILE A 74 -21.71 -2.69 -31.14
N PRO A 75 -20.52 -3.05 -31.67
CA PRO A 75 -20.16 -4.46 -31.79
C PRO A 75 -20.30 -5.09 -30.40
N LYS A 76 -21.11 -6.17 -30.30
CA LYS A 76 -21.44 -6.83 -29.01
C LYS A 76 -20.23 -7.40 -28.27
N GLU A 77 -19.04 -7.37 -28.86
CA GLU A 77 -17.79 -7.74 -28.22
C GLU A 77 -16.75 -6.65 -28.51
N ILE A 78 -16.57 -5.75 -27.55
CA ILE A 78 -15.28 -5.09 -27.40
C ILE A 78 -14.37 -6.18 -26.86
N SER A 79 -13.52 -6.73 -27.72
CA SER A 79 -12.38 -7.53 -27.28
C SER A 79 -11.57 -6.64 -26.35
N VAL A 80 -11.68 -6.87 -25.04
CA VAL A 80 -10.75 -6.28 -24.07
C VAL A 80 -9.39 -6.75 -24.52
N VAL A 81 -8.64 -5.84 -25.13
CA VAL A 81 -7.40 -6.15 -25.83
C VAL A 81 -6.47 -6.82 -24.81
N SER A 82 -6.09 -8.07 -25.07
CA SER A 82 -5.18 -8.86 -24.24
C SER A 82 -3.89 -8.09 -23.90
N SER A 83 -3.47 -7.18 -24.78
CA SER A 83 -2.32 -6.29 -24.60
C SER A 83 -2.36 -5.42 -23.33
N VAL A 84 -3.55 -5.05 -22.84
CA VAL A 84 -3.67 -4.22 -21.63
C VAL A 84 -3.37 -5.04 -20.37
N LYS A 85 -3.78 -6.32 -20.32
CA LYS A 85 -3.48 -7.21 -19.19
C LYS A 85 -1.99 -7.53 -19.10
N ASP A 86 -1.35 -7.74 -20.25
CA ASP A 86 0.09 -7.99 -20.30
C ASP A 86 0.88 -6.77 -19.80
N THR A 87 0.43 -5.55 -20.12
CA THR A 87 1.09 -4.31 -19.67
C THR A 87 1.11 -4.16 -18.15
N TYR A 88 0.00 -4.44 -17.45
CA TYR A 88 -0.04 -4.37 -15.98
C TYR A 88 0.77 -5.46 -15.30
N LYS A 89 0.82 -6.66 -15.91
CA LYS A 89 1.63 -7.77 -15.42
C LYS A 89 3.12 -7.45 -15.55
N ASP A 90 3.53 -6.86 -16.67
CA ASP A 90 4.90 -6.42 -16.90
C ASP A 90 5.30 -5.30 -15.94
N GLU A 91 4.39 -4.36 -15.66
CA GLU A 91 4.60 -3.31 -14.66
C GLU A 91 4.75 -3.89 -13.23
N PHE A 92 3.89 -4.84 -12.84
CA PHE A 92 4.01 -5.53 -11.55
C PHE A 92 5.36 -6.25 -11.40
N VAL A 93 5.79 -6.98 -12.44
CA VAL A 93 7.10 -7.65 -12.44
C VAL A 93 8.23 -6.63 -12.31
N SER A 94 8.15 -5.53 -13.05
CA SER A 94 9.19 -4.50 -13.11
C SER A 94 9.27 -3.62 -11.87
N ASN A 95 8.18 -3.49 -11.10
CA ASN A 95 8.12 -2.60 -9.95
C ASN A 95 8.13 -3.35 -8.61
N GLN A 96 7.39 -4.45 -8.48
CA GLN A 96 7.22 -5.16 -7.21
C GLN A 96 8.06 -6.44 -7.08
N LEU A 97 8.48 -7.04 -8.19
CA LEU A 97 9.31 -8.26 -8.18
C LEU A 97 10.78 -7.99 -8.54
N VAL A 98 11.25 -6.74 -8.45
CA VAL A 98 12.63 -6.33 -8.78
C VAL A 98 13.66 -7.13 -7.99
N GLU A 99 13.40 -7.34 -6.70
CA GLU A 99 14.30 -8.07 -5.80
C GLU A 99 14.05 -9.59 -5.79
N ALA A 100 13.03 -10.07 -6.52
CA ALA A 100 12.61 -11.46 -6.47
C ALA A 100 13.62 -12.37 -7.20
N GLN A 101 14.19 -13.32 -6.46
CA GLN A 101 15.14 -14.30 -7.01
C GLN A 101 14.43 -15.54 -7.53
N ILE A 102 13.97 -15.48 -8.79
CA ILE A 102 13.35 -16.62 -9.48
C ILE A 102 14.42 -17.50 -10.12
N ASN A 103 14.41 -18.80 -9.81
CA ASN A 103 15.38 -19.76 -10.33
C ASN A 103 15.41 -19.75 -11.89
N PRO A 104 16.58 -19.51 -12.52
CA PRO A 104 16.69 -19.41 -13.98
C PRO A 104 16.47 -20.75 -14.71
N SER A 105 16.57 -21.88 -14.02
CA SER A 105 16.35 -23.22 -14.60
C SER A 105 14.86 -23.58 -14.77
N LEU A 106 13.93 -22.72 -14.33
CA LEU A 106 12.50 -22.93 -14.58
C LEU A 106 12.19 -22.81 -16.07
N SER A 107 11.36 -23.73 -16.59
CA SER A 107 10.90 -23.63 -17.98
C SER A 107 10.12 -22.33 -18.22
N PRO A 108 10.13 -21.77 -19.44
CA PRO A 108 9.40 -20.54 -19.75
C PRO A 108 7.90 -20.63 -19.40
N LYS A 109 7.30 -21.80 -19.62
CA LYS A 109 5.91 -22.08 -19.27
C LYS A 109 5.67 -21.98 -17.76
N MET A 110 6.48 -22.65 -16.96
CA MET A 110 6.35 -22.63 -15.49
C MET A 110 6.62 -21.23 -14.92
N ARG A 111 7.57 -20.50 -15.51
CA ARG A 111 7.85 -19.12 -15.12
C ARG A 111 6.62 -18.24 -15.34
N ASN A 112 5.96 -18.36 -16.49
CA ASN A 112 4.75 -17.60 -16.78
C ASN A 112 3.60 -17.96 -15.82
N GLU A 113 3.38 -19.25 -15.56
CA GLU A 113 2.40 -19.73 -14.59
C GLU A 113 2.67 -19.20 -13.17
N LEU A 114 3.94 -19.16 -12.75
CA LEU A 114 4.32 -18.56 -11.47
C LEU A 114 3.99 -17.07 -11.42
N ILE A 115 4.34 -16.31 -12.47
CA ILE A 115 4.05 -14.86 -12.52
C ILE A 115 2.54 -14.63 -12.53
N ASP A 116 1.75 -15.47 -13.20
CA ASP A 116 0.28 -15.39 -13.17
C ASP A 116 -0.28 -15.53 -11.75
N VAL A 117 0.26 -16.48 -10.98
CA VAL A 117 -0.13 -16.66 -9.57
C VAL A 117 0.29 -15.44 -8.74
N LEU A 118 1.54 -14.97 -8.87
CA LEU A 118 2.02 -13.81 -8.13
C LEU A 118 1.19 -12.55 -8.44
N TYR A 119 0.86 -12.35 -9.72
CA TYR A 119 0.02 -11.24 -10.16
C TYR A 119 -1.42 -11.36 -9.64
N THR A 120 -1.98 -12.58 -9.57
CA THR A 120 -3.30 -12.82 -8.96
C THR A 120 -3.33 -12.36 -7.51
N TYR A 121 -2.22 -12.51 -6.79
CA TYR A 121 -2.06 -12.10 -5.39
C TYR A 121 -1.25 -10.81 -5.21
N ASN A 122 -1.22 -9.92 -6.23
CA ASN A 122 -0.38 -8.71 -6.22
C ASN A 122 -0.54 -7.84 -4.95
N ASN A 123 -1.74 -7.75 -4.38
CA ASN A 123 -2.03 -7.00 -3.15
C ASN A 123 -1.31 -7.52 -1.89
N SER A 124 -0.70 -8.71 -1.96
CA SER A 124 0.06 -9.31 -0.85
C SER A 124 1.50 -8.82 -0.82
N PHE A 125 1.96 -8.19 -1.90
CA PHE A 125 3.29 -7.63 -2.02
C PHE A 125 3.21 -6.12 -1.80
N ALA A 126 4.20 -5.58 -1.10
CA ALA A 126 4.28 -4.16 -0.79
C ALA A 126 5.70 -3.67 -1.06
N SER A 127 5.81 -2.46 -1.59
CA SER A 127 7.08 -1.74 -1.70
C SER A 127 7.35 -0.91 -0.44
N ASP A 128 8.58 -0.47 -0.23
CA ASP A 128 9.00 0.29 0.97
C ASP A 128 8.18 1.57 1.22
N ASN A 129 7.57 2.13 0.17
CA ASN A 129 6.81 3.39 0.22
C ASN A 129 5.30 3.18 0.37
N GLU A 130 4.83 1.94 0.33
CA GLU A 130 3.41 1.62 0.50
C GLU A 130 3.07 1.48 1.99
N PRO A 131 1.83 1.84 2.37
CA PRO A 131 1.42 1.72 3.76
C PRO A 131 1.38 0.25 4.17
N LEU A 132 1.99 -0.05 5.31
CA LEU A 132 1.99 -1.40 5.86
C LEU A 132 0.56 -1.91 6.11
N GLY A 133 0.37 -3.21 5.84
CA GLY A 133 -0.81 -3.95 6.24
C GLY A 133 -0.92 -4.10 7.76
N ALA A 134 -2.06 -4.60 8.22
CA ALA A 134 -2.29 -4.95 9.62
C ALA A 134 -2.90 -6.35 9.71
N ILE A 135 -2.44 -7.15 10.67
CA ILE A 135 -2.97 -8.49 10.92
C ILE A 135 -4.41 -8.36 11.43
N LYS A 136 -5.35 -9.07 10.78
CA LYS A 136 -6.77 -9.06 11.14
C LYS A 136 -7.07 -10.15 12.18
N GLY A 137 -7.90 -9.82 13.17
CA GLY A 137 -8.40 -10.79 14.15
C GLY A 137 -7.39 -11.19 15.24
N HIS A 138 -6.26 -10.49 15.33
CA HIS A 138 -5.24 -10.73 16.34
C HIS A 138 -4.72 -9.41 16.91
N GLU A 139 -4.80 -9.26 18.23
CA GLU A 139 -4.21 -8.15 18.97
C GLU A 139 -3.15 -8.69 19.93
N VAL A 140 -1.99 -8.05 19.95
CA VAL A 140 -0.90 -8.34 20.87
C VAL A 140 -1.11 -7.52 22.14
N ASP A 141 -1.22 -8.23 23.27
CA ASP A 141 -1.15 -7.64 24.61
C ASP A 141 0.20 -7.92 25.27
N ILE A 142 0.56 -7.09 26.25
CA ILE A 142 1.75 -7.28 27.07
C ILE A 142 1.32 -7.42 28.53
N THR A 143 1.67 -8.56 29.12
CA THR A 143 1.45 -8.83 30.54
C THR A 143 2.73 -8.59 31.31
N LEU A 144 2.65 -7.77 32.35
CA LEU A 144 3.76 -7.55 33.27
C LEU A 144 3.59 -8.42 34.51
N ASN A 145 4.70 -8.80 35.14
CA ASN A 145 4.74 -9.54 36.41
C ASN A 145 4.71 -8.63 37.66
N ILE A 146 4.34 -7.36 37.47
CA ILE A 146 4.25 -6.32 38.48
C ILE A 146 2.96 -5.53 38.30
N ASP A 147 2.44 -5.01 39.42
CA ASP A 147 1.29 -4.13 39.44
C ASP A 147 1.68 -2.65 39.49
N ARG A 148 0.70 -1.77 39.28
CA ARG A 148 0.86 -0.33 39.44
C ARG A 148 0.93 0.04 40.94
N PRO A 149 1.70 1.07 41.33
CA PRO A 149 2.53 1.91 40.46
C PRO A 149 3.80 1.19 40.00
N TYR A 150 4.19 1.43 38.74
CA TYR A 150 5.38 0.81 38.16
C TYR A 150 6.68 1.42 38.72
N PRO A 151 7.77 0.63 38.80
CA PRO A 151 9.04 1.10 39.32
C PRO A 151 9.67 2.14 38.38
N ALA A 152 10.43 3.09 38.94
CA ALA A 152 11.06 4.19 38.19
C ALA A 152 11.97 3.73 37.05
N VAL A 153 12.51 2.50 37.11
CA VAL A 153 13.31 1.89 36.04
C VAL A 153 12.54 1.65 34.74
N LEU A 154 11.20 1.68 34.77
CA LEU A 154 10.37 1.63 33.56
C LEU A 154 10.08 3.01 32.97
N ARG A 155 10.42 4.10 33.67
CA ARG A 155 10.23 5.49 33.21
C ARG A 155 11.59 6.13 32.96
N ILE A 156 12.29 5.63 31.96
CA ILE A 156 13.65 6.06 31.63
C ILE A 156 13.60 7.35 30.78
N GLN A 157 14.52 8.28 31.03
CA GLN A 157 14.67 9.50 30.23
C GLN A 157 15.33 9.21 28.86
N ALA A 158 15.11 10.08 27.87
CA ALA A 158 15.83 10.01 26.61
C ALA A 158 17.35 10.02 26.85
N TYR A 159 18.06 9.12 26.17
CA TYR A 159 19.52 9.11 26.25
C TYR A 159 20.11 10.31 25.50
N PRO A 160 21.22 10.90 26.00
CA PRO A 160 21.98 11.89 25.24
C PRO A 160 22.44 11.30 23.91
N ALA A 161 22.22 12.04 22.83
CA ALA A 161 22.61 11.66 21.48
C ALA A 161 23.52 12.72 20.87
N SER A 162 24.54 12.28 20.12
CA SER A 162 25.42 13.18 19.35
C SER A 162 24.62 13.90 18.26
N PRO A 163 25.11 15.05 17.72
CA PRO A 163 24.41 15.77 16.65
C PRO A 163 24.03 14.87 15.46
N ARG A 164 24.98 14.06 14.97
CA ARG A 164 24.75 13.08 13.90
C ARG A 164 23.66 12.05 14.25
N ALA A 165 23.60 11.60 15.51
CA ALA A 165 22.57 10.65 15.94
C ALA A 165 21.20 11.33 16.10
N ARG A 166 21.15 12.60 16.50
CA ARG A 166 19.90 13.37 16.60
C ARG A 166 19.26 13.59 15.23
N GLU A 167 20.05 13.98 14.24
CA GLU A 167 19.59 14.12 12.84
C GLU A 167 19.03 12.80 12.31
N ALA A 168 19.74 11.68 12.57
CA ALA A 168 19.26 10.36 12.18
C ALA A 168 17.96 9.98 12.91
N LEU A 169 17.84 10.24 14.21
CA LEU A 169 16.61 9.99 14.97
C LEU A 169 15.43 10.78 14.41
N GLU A 170 15.62 12.07 14.15
CA GLU A 170 14.58 12.95 13.60
C GLU A 170 14.08 12.43 12.26
N LYS A 171 15.00 12.01 11.38
CA LYS A 171 14.66 11.39 10.08
C LYS A 171 13.84 10.11 10.26
N HIS A 172 14.31 9.16 11.08
CA HIS A 172 13.59 7.89 11.33
C HIS A 172 12.21 8.12 11.95
N ILE A 173 12.09 9.06 12.89
CA ILE A 173 10.80 9.42 13.51
C ILE A 173 9.85 9.98 12.46
N GLN A 174 10.30 10.90 11.60
CA GLN A 174 9.47 11.47 10.53
C GLN A 174 9.00 10.41 9.55
N GLU A 175 9.89 9.52 9.11
CA GLU A 175 9.54 8.40 8.21
C GLU A 175 8.47 7.50 8.83
N LEU A 176 8.62 7.14 10.11
CA LEU A 176 7.65 6.29 10.82
C LEU A 176 6.32 6.99 11.07
N ILE A 177 6.31 8.31 11.26
CA ILE A 177 5.07 9.11 11.33
C ILE A 177 4.38 9.13 9.96
N GLN A 178 5.11 9.34 8.88
CA GLN A 178 4.58 9.34 7.50
C GLN A 178 4.00 7.97 7.12
N LEU A 179 4.65 6.89 7.53
CA LEU A 179 4.15 5.51 7.38
C LEU A 179 2.97 5.21 8.32
N GLY A 180 2.64 6.11 9.24
CA GLY A 180 1.55 5.96 10.20
C GLY A 180 1.83 4.98 11.34
N VAL A 181 3.10 4.62 11.56
CA VAL A 181 3.57 3.67 12.59
C VAL A 181 3.74 4.37 13.95
N LEU A 182 4.17 5.63 13.98
CA LEU A 182 4.42 6.38 15.22
C LEU A 182 3.57 7.64 15.34
N TRP A 183 3.06 7.89 16.55
CA TRP A 183 2.20 9.02 16.90
C TRP A 183 2.77 9.76 18.11
N LYS A 184 2.77 11.09 18.08
CA LYS A 184 3.29 11.89 19.19
C LYS A 184 2.28 11.90 20.34
N VAL A 185 2.73 11.54 21.54
CA VAL A 185 1.91 11.55 22.75
C VAL A 185 1.68 12.99 23.21
N GLY A 186 0.44 13.33 23.56
CA GLY A 186 0.06 14.67 24.02
C GLY A 186 0.63 15.02 25.39
N HIS A 187 0.87 16.30 25.64
CA HIS A 187 1.42 16.79 26.92
C HIS A 187 0.52 16.52 28.14
N ASN A 188 -0.78 16.30 27.92
CA ASN A 188 -1.77 16.06 28.97
C ASN A 188 -1.97 14.57 29.29
N GLU A 189 -1.29 13.67 28.58
CA GLU A 189 -1.41 12.24 28.84
C GLU A 189 -0.45 11.79 29.93
N GLU A 190 -0.96 10.96 30.85
CA GLU A 190 -0.13 10.32 31.85
C GLU A 190 0.81 9.29 31.18
N VAL A 191 2.09 9.36 31.54
CA VAL A 191 3.12 8.46 31.04
C VAL A 191 3.80 7.74 32.19
N GLU A 192 3.51 6.46 32.32
CA GLU A 192 4.05 5.59 33.37
C GLU A 192 5.28 4.80 32.90
N VAL A 193 5.41 4.55 31.60
CA VAL A 193 6.48 3.77 30.98
C VAL A 193 7.06 4.50 29.78
N THR A 194 8.39 4.56 29.68
CA THR A 194 9.13 5.12 28.56
C THR A 194 10.37 4.31 28.25
N THR A 195 10.52 3.94 26.98
CA THR A 195 11.69 3.23 26.45
C THR A 195 12.58 4.19 25.66
N PRO A 196 13.84 4.42 26.05
CA PRO A 196 14.73 5.31 25.33
C PRO A 196 15.17 4.66 24.03
N VAL A 197 15.47 5.50 23.04
CA VAL A 197 15.87 5.07 21.71
C VAL A 197 17.28 5.52 21.40
N ILE A 198 18.04 4.65 20.76
CA ILE A 198 19.41 4.90 20.28
C ILE A 198 19.49 4.71 18.76
N ILE A 199 20.58 5.25 18.18
CA ILE A 199 20.95 4.95 16.81
C ILE A 199 22.11 3.96 16.80
N ALA A 200 21.92 2.84 16.12
CA ALA A 200 22.99 1.92 15.77
C ALA A 200 23.44 2.19 14.32
N TRP A 201 24.75 2.34 14.09
CA TRP A 201 25.33 2.56 12.77
C TRP A 201 25.94 1.28 12.23
N HIS A 202 25.73 1.02 10.94
CA HIS A 202 26.38 -0.07 10.21
C HIS A 202 26.55 0.31 8.75
N ASN A 203 27.80 0.37 8.26
CA ASN A 203 28.14 0.80 6.89
C ASN A 203 27.42 2.10 6.49
N ASP A 204 27.55 3.14 7.33
CA ASP A 204 26.89 4.44 7.21
C ASP A 204 25.35 4.45 7.18
N LYS A 205 24.70 3.29 7.30
CA LYS A 205 23.25 3.20 7.51
C LYS A 205 22.95 3.25 9.01
N SER A 206 22.04 4.14 9.39
CA SER A 206 21.53 4.26 10.76
C SER A 206 20.29 3.39 10.95
N ARG A 207 20.15 2.79 12.13
CA ARG A 207 18.93 2.10 12.57
C ARG A 207 18.49 2.66 13.92
N MET A 208 17.20 2.97 14.01
CA MET A 208 16.55 3.34 15.26
C MET A 208 16.28 2.08 16.10
N VAL A 209 16.76 2.05 17.34
CA VAL A 209 16.65 0.88 18.23
C VAL A 209 16.11 1.31 19.59
N GLY A 210 14.98 0.74 20.01
CA GLY A 210 14.43 0.93 21.36
C GLY A 210 15.11 0.01 22.38
N ASP A 211 15.50 0.56 23.52
CA ASP A 211 16.11 -0.20 24.61
C ASP A 211 15.06 -0.79 25.57
N PHE A 212 14.42 -1.89 25.15
CA PHE A 212 13.37 -2.55 25.92
C PHE A 212 13.88 -3.42 27.08
N ARG A 213 15.18 -3.39 27.44
CA ARG A 213 15.75 -4.31 28.46
C ARG A 213 15.06 -4.19 29.81
N ALA A 214 14.76 -2.96 30.25
CA ALA A 214 14.04 -2.73 31.49
C ALA A 214 12.62 -3.32 31.42
N LEU A 215 11.86 -3.01 30.36
CA LEU A 215 10.51 -3.54 30.15
C LEU A 215 10.48 -5.07 30.10
N ASN A 216 11.43 -5.67 29.37
CA ASN A 216 11.53 -7.12 29.21
C ASN A 216 11.77 -7.85 30.53
N THR A 217 12.44 -7.22 31.50
CA THR A 217 12.69 -7.79 32.84
C THR A 217 11.39 -8.00 33.62
N TYR A 218 10.38 -7.15 33.37
CA TYR A 218 9.07 -7.20 34.01
C TYR A 218 8.00 -7.84 33.13
N THR A 219 8.33 -8.24 31.90
CA THR A 219 7.37 -8.85 30.97
C THR A 219 7.26 -10.35 31.26
N VAL A 220 6.04 -10.86 31.37
CA VAL A 220 5.80 -12.30 31.47
C VAL A 220 6.20 -12.95 30.15
N PRO A 221 7.15 -13.90 30.14
CA PRO A 221 7.66 -14.48 28.91
C PRO A 221 6.59 -15.37 28.25
N ASP A 222 6.32 -15.12 26.97
CA ASP A 222 5.58 -16.06 26.14
C ASP A 222 6.49 -17.23 25.76
N ARG A 223 6.02 -18.46 26.00
CA ARG A 223 6.74 -19.70 25.68
C ARG A 223 6.08 -20.46 24.54
N HIS A 224 5.60 -19.75 23.52
CA HIS A 224 5.10 -20.37 22.32
C HIS A 224 6.21 -21.21 21.65
N PRO A 225 5.93 -22.47 21.26
CA PRO A 225 6.94 -23.34 20.66
C PRO A 225 7.33 -22.82 19.28
N ILE A 226 8.59 -22.39 19.14
CA ILE A 226 9.17 -22.10 17.83
C ILE A 226 9.71 -23.43 17.27
N PRO A 227 9.33 -23.84 16.06
CA PRO A 227 9.80 -25.08 15.45
C PRO A 227 11.32 -25.06 15.33
N ARG A 228 11.97 -26.20 15.57
CA ARG A 228 13.42 -26.28 15.42
C ARG A 228 13.79 -26.19 13.95
N ILE A 229 14.88 -25.50 13.63
CA ILE A 229 15.36 -25.36 12.25
C ILE A 229 15.49 -26.74 11.56
N GLN A 230 15.99 -27.74 12.29
CA GLN A 230 16.14 -29.10 11.76
C GLN A 230 14.79 -29.75 11.39
N GLU A 231 13.73 -29.50 12.16
CA GLU A 231 12.38 -30.00 11.88
C GLU A 231 11.84 -29.35 10.60
N SER A 232 11.97 -28.02 10.48
CA SER A 232 11.58 -27.29 9.28
C SER A 232 12.33 -27.77 8.03
N LEU A 233 13.65 -27.99 8.14
CA LEU A 233 14.46 -28.53 7.03
C LEU A 233 14.05 -29.97 6.65
N THR A 234 13.73 -30.80 7.63
CA THR A 234 13.26 -32.18 7.38
C THR A 234 11.93 -32.18 6.63
N GLN A 235 11.01 -31.27 6.97
CA GLN A 235 9.75 -31.11 6.25
C GLN A 235 9.98 -30.66 4.79
N LEU A 236 10.97 -29.81 4.54
CA LEU A 236 11.31 -29.33 3.20
C LEU A 236 12.04 -30.37 2.33
N SER A 237 12.61 -31.43 2.92
CA SER A 237 13.47 -32.40 2.20
C SER A 237 12.79 -33.13 1.03
N LYS A 238 11.45 -33.24 1.04
CA LYS A 238 10.67 -33.88 -0.03
C LYS A 238 10.04 -32.88 -1.01
N SER A 239 10.24 -31.59 -0.80
CA SER A 239 9.67 -30.53 -1.63
C SER A 239 10.39 -30.45 -2.98
N LYS A 240 9.62 -30.41 -4.08
CA LYS A 240 10.16 -30.21 -5.44
C LYS A 240 10.44 -28.74 -5.75
N TYR A 241 9.69 -27.85 -5.11
CA TYR A 241 9.81 -26.40 -5.25
C TYR A 241 9.78 -25.79 -3.85
N ILE A 242 10.63 -24.81 -3.62
CA ILE A 242 10.73 -24.08 -2.36
C ILE A 242 10.56 -22.60 -2.69
N ALA A 243 9.64 -21.94 -2.00
CA ALA A 243 9.49 -20.50 -2.04
C ALA A 243 9.91 -19.94 -0.68
N LEU A 244 10.69 -18.85 -0.70
CA LEU A 244 11.05 -18.09 0.48
C LEU A 244 10.44 -16.70 0.35
N MET A 245 9.68 -16.30 1.36
CA MET A 245 9.04 -15.00 1.42
C MET A 245 9.36 -14.38 2.77
N ASP A 246 9.63 -13.07 2.78
CA ASP A 246 9.84 -12.31 4.01
C ASP A 246 8.74 -11.25 4.16
N ALA A 247 8.32 -11.02 5.41
CA ALA A 247 7.28 -10.06 5.72
C ALA A 247 7.90 -8.67 5.91
N LEU A 248 7.59 -7.75 5.00
CA LEU A 248 8.09 -6.36 5.07
C LEU A 248 7.69 -5.70 6.39
N LYS A 249 8.69 -5.37 7.22
CA LYS A 249 8.50 -4.76 8.55
C LYS A 249 7.46 -5.53 9.40
N GLY A 250 7.46 -6.86 9.35
CA GLY A 250 6.40 -7.72 9.90
C GLY A 250 5.96 -7.42 11.34
N PHE A 251 6.88 -7.03 12.24
CA PHE A 251 6.53 -6.64 13.60
C PHE A 251 5.55 -5.46 13.65
N ASN A 252 5.70 -4.48 12.75
CA ASN A 252 4.87 -3.28 12.69
C ASN A 252 3.46 -3.54 12.13
N GLN A 253 3.17 -4.77 11.71
CA GLN A 253 1.85 -5.19 11.23
C GLN A 253 0.96 -5.76 12.35
N ASN A 254 1.51 -6.00 13.55
CA ASN A 254 0.76 -6.55 14.68
C ASN A 254 -0.14 -5.49 15.32
N VAL A 255 -1.45 -5.71 15.46
CA VAL A 255 -2.28 -4.74 16.18
C VAL A 255 -1.98 -4.81 17.68
N LEU A 256 -1.80 -3.68 18.34
CA LEU A 256 -1.54 -3.61 19.80
C LEU A 256 -2.80 -3.22 20.57
N THR A 257 -3.02 -3.84 21.73
CA THR A 257 -4.04 -3.37 22.68
C THR A 257 -3.73 -1.94 23.17
N PRO A 258 -4.73 -1.16 23.63
CA PRO A 258 -4.49 0.16 24.20
C PRO A 258 -3.50 0.14 25.37
N LYS A 259 -3.48 -0.94 26.15
CA LYS A 259 -2.54 -1.16 27.25
C LYS A 259 -1.12 -1.38 26.73
N ALA A 260 -0.94 -2.30 25.77
CA ALA A 260 0.38 -2.59 25.19
C ALA A 260 0.97 -1.36 24.49
N LYS A 261 0.16 -0.52 23.82
CA LYS A 261 0.61 0.75 23.23
C LYS A 261 1.27 1.67 24.25
N LYS A 262 0.68 1.79 25.44
CA LYS A 262 1.24 2.61 26.53
C LYS A 262 2.55 2.04 27.08
N LEU A 263 2.66 0.71 27.17
CA LEU A 263 3.88 0.04 27.64
C LEU A 263 5.04 0.15 26.64
N LEU A 264 4.74 0.17 25.35
CA LEU A 264 5.74 0.28 24.27
C LEU A 264 6.08 1.72 23.87
N ARG A 265 5.67 2.72 24.66
CA ARG A 265 6.00 4.12 24.40
C ARG A 265 7.51 4.33 24.36
N ILE A 266 7.97 5.00 23.31
CA ILE A 266 9.38 5.35 23.13
C ILE A 266 9.61 6.82 23.44
N ILE A 267 10.79 7.16 23.95
CA ILE A 267 11.19 8.53 24.26
C ILE A 267 12.47 8.92 23.52
N THR A 268 12.44 10.10 22.92
CA THR A 268 13.58 10.73 22.24
C THR A 268 13.71 12.19 22.69
N HIS A 269 14.72 12.90 22.19
CA HIS A 269 14.84 14.34 22.41
C HIS A 269 13.71 15.16 21.75
N CYS A 270 12.94 14.57 20.84
CA CYS A 270 11.79 15.22 20.18
C CYS A 270 10.46 15.06 20.96
N GLY A 271 10.44 14.18 21.96
CA GLY A 271 9.28 13.88 22.77
C GLY A 271 9.02 12.38 22.93
N ILE A 272 7.80 12.06 23.36
CA ILE A 272 7.33 10.69 23.58
C ILE A 272 6.43 10.31 22.42
N TYR A 273 6.62 9.10 21.92
CA TYR A 273 5.86 8.55 20.80
C TYR A 273 5.27 7.20 21.16
N GLU A 274 4.09 6.91 20.63
CA GLU A 274 3.41 5.63 20.74
C GLU A 274 3.27 4.96 19.38
N LEU A 275 3.29 3.63 19.38
CA LEU A 275 3.12 2.82 18.19
C LEU A 275 1.62 2.76 17.81
N LYS A 276 1.26 3.36 16.68
CA LYS A 276 -0.05 3.19 16.08
C LYS A 276 0.00 2.05 15.08
N MET A 277 -0.10 0.83 15.59
CA MET A 277 -0.36 -0.31 14.72
C MET A 277 -1.83 -0.22 14.31
N ARG A 278 -2.07 0.05 13.02
CA ARG A 278 -3.40 0.36 12.44
C ARG A 278 -4.44 -0.67 12.88
N HIS A 279 -5.61 -0.21 13.34
CA HIS A 279 -6.83 -0.94 13.02
C HIS A 279 -6.98 -0.84 11.50
N PRO A 280 -7.25 -1.92 10.76
CA PRO A 280 -7.33 -1.87 9.31
C PRO A 280 -8.21 -0.70 8.89
N ILE A 281 -7.61 0.29 8.21
CA ILE A 281 -8.41 1.12 7.31
C ILE A 281 -8.87 0.12 6.28
N ILE A 282 -10.14 -0.25 6.36
CA ILE A 282 -10.81 -1.01 5.33
C ILE A 282 -10.60 -0.17 4.07
N LYS A 283 -9.72 -0.61 3.17
CA LYS A 283 -9.79 -0.17 1.78
C LYS A 283 -11.07 -0.82 1.24
N GLU A 284 -12.17 -0.07 1.31
CA GLU A 284 -13.43 -0.38 0.62
C GLU A 284 -13.32 -0.11 -0.90
#